data_AF-A0A060BZI1-F1
#
_entry.id   AF-A0A060BZI1-F1
#
_cell.length_a   1.000
_cell.length_b   1.000
_cell.length_c   1.000
_cell.angle_alpha   90.00
_cell.angle_beta   90.00
_cell.angle_gamma   90.00
#
_symmetry.space_group_name_H-M   'P 1'
#
loop_
_entity.id
_entity.type
_entity.pdbx_description
1 polymer ?
#
loop_
_entity_poly.entity_id
_entity_poly.type
_entity_poly.pdbx_seq_one_letter_code
_entity_poly.pdbx_strand_id
1 'polypeptide(L)' 'MPTLPGHLLVDIGDTLDRKIASIKCFETQFPASKHQLFTRIESMARFLGSTAGVEAAEMLISPRPVVTRDLMDALFE' A
#
# COMPACT_ATOMS: atom_id res chain seq x y z
N MET A 1 16.24 4.92 -6.21
CA MET A 1 15.95 4.05 -5.06
C MET A 1 16.55 2.68 -5.34
N PRO A 2 17.18 1.97 -4.39
CA PRO A 2 17.65 0.62 -4.65
C PRO A 2 16.43 -0.24 -4.98
N THR A 3 16.40 -0.83 -6.18
CA THR A 3 15.32 -1.69 -6.63
C THR A 3 15.43 -3.02 -5.91
N LEU A 4 14.78 -3.17 -4.75
CA LEU A 4 14.61 -4.49 -4.16
C LEU A 4 13.77 -5.33 -5.13
N PRO A 5 14.28 -6.47 -5.61
CA PRO A 5 13.47 -7.36 -6.45
C PRO A 5 12.26 -7.87 -5.67
N GLY A 6 11.15 -8.11 -6.37
CA GLY A 6 9.93 -8.67 -5.77
C GLY A 6 8.94 -7.66 -5.18
N HIS A 7 9.08 -6.37 -5.48
CA HIS A 7 8.05 -5.38 -5.13
C HIS A 7 6.84 -5.48 -6.06
N LEU A 8 5.65 -5.39 -5.48
CA LEU A 8 4.36 -5.34 -6.17
C LEU A 8 3.56 -4.19 -5.56
N LEU A 9 3.02 -3.30 -6.39
CA LEU A 9 2.08 -2.26 -5.95
C LEU A 9 0.66 -2.75 -6.16
N VAL A 10 -0.15 -2.67 -5.11
CA VAL A 10 -1.57 -3.01 -5.13
C VAL A 10 -2.37 -1.72 -5.06
N ASP A 11 -3.27 -1.51 -6.01
CA ASP A 11 -4.19 -0.37 -5.98
C ASP A 11 -5.12 -0.50 -4.77
N ILE A 12 -5.14 0.55 -3.94
CA ILE A 12 -6.01 0.64 -2.77
C ILE A 12 -6.86 1.91 -2.77
N GLY A 13 -6.97 2.63 -3.90
CA GLY A 13 -7.71 3.89 -4.02
C GLY A 13 -9.09 3.84 -3.36
N ASP A 14 -9.92 2.88 -3.78
CA ASP A 14 -11.28 2.67 -3.28
C ASP A 14 -11.36 2.27 -1.79
N THR A 15 -10.23 1.91 -1.18
CA THR A 15 -10.18 1.38 0.19
C THR A 15 -9.25 2.13 1.13
N LEU A 16 -8.62 3.21 0.67
CA LEU A 16 -7.68 4.00 1.47
C LEU A 16 -8.33 4.55 2.74
N ASP A 17 -9.55 5.11 2.63
CA ASP A 17 -10.27 5.64 3.79
C ASP A 17 -10.59 4.55 4.81
N ARG A 18 -10.97 3.35 4.33
CA ARG A 18 -11.23 2.19 5.19
C ARG A 18 -9.96 1.72 5.91
N LYS A 19 -8.80 1.77 5.24
CA LYS A 19 -7.50 1.51 5.86
C LYS A 19 -7.17 2.55 6.93
N ILE A 20 -7.35 3.84 6.67
CA ILE A 20 -7.08 4.88 7.68
C ILE A 20 -8.03 4.74 8.87
N ALA A 21 -9.31 4.45 8.63
CA ALA A 21 -10.28 4.20 9.68
C ALA A 21 -9.89 2.98 10.55
N SER A 22 -9.43 1.88 9.95
CA SER A 22 -9.02 0.69 10.71
C SER A 22 -7.80 0.95 11.59
N ILE A 23 -6.84 1.76 11.14
CA ILE A 23 -5.66 2.15 11.93
C ILE A 23 -6.08 3.01 13.13
N LYS A 24 -7.04 3.93 12.95
CA LYS A 24 -7.55 4.80 14.03
C LYS A 24 -8.22 4.02 15.17
N CYS A 25 -8.73 2.81 14.91
CA CYS A 25 -9.29 1.95 15.96
C CYS A 25 -8.27 1.53 17.03
N PHE A 26 -6.97 1.60 16.76
CA PHE A 26 -5.91 1.24 17.70
C PHE A 26 -5.46 2.44 18.57
N GLU A 27 -6.40 3.04 19.30
CA GLU A 27 -6.19 4.28 20.07
C GLU A 27 -4.97 4.22 21.01
N THR A 28 -4.75 3.09 21.68
CA THR A 28 -3.60 2.92 22.59
C THR A 28 -2.25 2.91 21.86
N GLN A 29 -2.23 2.53 20.59
CA GLN A 29 -1.02 2.51 19.75
C GLN A 29 -0.77 3.86 19.07
N PHE A 30 -1.85 4.59 18.77
CA PHE A 30 -1.87 5.90 18.13
C PHE A 30 -2.50 6.97 19.04
N PRO A 31 -1.88 7.30 20.19
CA PRO A 31 -2.34 8.41 21.01
C PRO A 31 -2.23 9.73 20.25
N ALA A 32 -2.85 10.80 20.77
CA ALA A 32 -2.90 12.12 20.14
C ALA A 32 -1.52 12.64 19.67
N SER A 33 -0.45 12.36 20.42
CA SER A 33 0.93 12.73 20.07
C SER A 33 1.49 12.05 18.82
N LYS A 34 0.77 11.06 18.26
CA LYS A 34 1.11 10.32 17.05
C LYS A 34 0.12 10.51 15.89
N HIS A 35 -0.92 11.35 16.02
CA HIS A 35 -1.92 11.50 14.95
C HIS A 35 -1.36 11.98 13.61
N GLN A 36 -0.23 12.69 13.60
CA GLN A 36 0.52 13.06 12.39
C GLN A 36 0.95 11.84 11.55
N LEU A 37 1.01 10.64 12.15
CA LEU A 37 1.30 9.40 11.42
C LEU A 37 0.19 9.05 10.42
N PHE A 38 -1.07 9.40 10.67
CA PHE A 38 -2.16 9.12 9.74
C PHE A 38 -1.94 9.84 8.39
N THR A 39 -1.57 11.13 8.44
CA THR A 39 -1.21 11.90 7.24
C THR A 39 0.00 11.31 6.53
N ARG A 40 1.01 10.83 7.28
CA ARG A 40 2.19 10.18 6.67
C ARG A 40 1.84 8.87 5.98
N ILE A 41 0.99 8.05 6.58
CA ILE A 41 0.53 6.78 6.02
C ILE A 41 -0.26 7.03 4.73
N GLU A 42 -1.20 7.99 4.77
CA GLU A 42 -1.98 8.39 3.59
C GLU A 42 -1.07 8.95 2.48
N SER A 43 -0.16 9.85 2.83
CA SER A 43 0.77 10.46 1.87
C SER A 43 1.69 9.42 1.21
N MET A 44 2.13 8.40 1.96
CA MET A 44 2.92 7.30 1.40
C MET A 44 2.09 6.48 0.40
N ALA A 45 0.85 6.15 0.74
CA ALA A 45 -0.03 5.41 -0.16
C ALA A 45 -0.28 6.17 -1.47
N ARG A 46 -0.57 7.49 -1.37
CA ARG A 46 -0.76 8.36 -2.54
C ARG A 46 0.52 8.52 -3.36
N PHE A 47 1.67 8.67 -2.70
CA PHE A 47 2.97 8.70 -3.36
C PHE A 47 3.20 7.44 -4.19
N LEU A 48 3.04 6.26 -3.59
CA LEU A 48 3.17 4.98 -4.30
C LEU A 48 2.16 4.88 -5.46
N GLY A 49 0.91 5.27 -5.24
CA GLY A 49 -0.11 5.30 -6.30
C GLY A 49 0.32 6.14 -7.49
N SER A 50 0.83 7.35 -7.23
CA SER A 50 1.32 8.26 -8.28
C SER A 50 2.47 7.67 -9.10
N THR A 51 3.29 6.77 -8.53
CA THR A 51 4.36 6.08 -9.28
C THR A 51 3.84 5.00 -10.22
N ALA A 52 2.60 4.55 -10.04
CA ALA A 52 1.94 3.49 -10.81
C ALA A 52 0.72 3.99 -11.61
N GLY A 53 0.39 5.28 -11.57
CA GLY A 53 -0.74 5.87 -12.29
C GLY A 53 -2.11 5.60 -11.65
N VAL A 54 -2.16 5.28 -10.35
CA VAL A 54 -3.39 5.08 -9.57
C VAL A 54 -3.47 6.10 -8.42
N GLU A 55 -4.64 6.28 -7.81
CA GLU A 55 -4.83 7.30 -6.76
C GLU A 55 -4.00 6.99 -5.49
N ALA A 56 -3.97 5.72 -5.10
CA ALA A 56 -3.21 5.25 -3.94
C ALA A 56 -2.83 3.78 -4.12
N ALA A 57 -1.63 3.42 -3.67
CA ALA A 57 -1.15 2.04 -3.72
C ALA A 57 -0.45 1.62 -2.44
N GLU A 58 -0.45 0.32 -2.17
CA GLU A 58 0.32 -0.32 -1.11
C GLU A 58 1.39 -1.24 -1.72
N MET A 59 2.61 -1.16 -1.21
CA MET A 59 3.71 -1.99 -1.66
C MET A 59 3.80 -3.27 -0.83
N LEU A 60 3.78 -4.40 -1.53
CA LEU A 60 4.17 -5.70 -1.00
C LEU A 60 5.56 -6.05 -1.53
N ILE A 61 6.37 -6.73 -0.72
CA ILE A 61 7.71 -7.18 -1.11
C ILE A 61 7.83 -8.67 -0.82
N SER A 62 8.03 -9.47 -1.86
CA SER A 62 8.32 -10.88 -1.70
C SER A 62 9.84 -11.10 -1.54
N PRO A 63 10.29 -11.80 -0.50
CA PRO A 63 11.71 -12.17 -0.36
C PRO A 63 12.14 -13.26 -1.35
N ARG A 64 11.19 -13.84 -2.11
CA ARG A 64 11.43 -14.88 -3.12
C ARG A 64 10.76 -14.51 -4.45
N PRO A 65 11.23 -15.04 -5.59
CA PRO A 65 10.53 -14.89 -6.86
C PRO A 65 9.07 -15.38 -6.77
N VAL A 66 8.16 -14.64 -7.39
CA VAL A 66 6.76 -15.05 -7.57
C VAL A 66 6.66 -15.84 -8.87
N VAL A 67 5.97 -16.99 -8.83
CA VAL A 67 5.73 -17.85 -10.00
C VAL A 67 4.23 -17.88 -10.26
N THR A 68 3.83 -17.63 -11.51
CA THR A 68 2.46 -17.83 -11.98
C THR A 68 2.41 -18.96 -13.02
N ARG A 69 1.26 -19.63 -13.12
CA ARG A 69 0.98 -20.63 -14.18
C ARG A 69 0.48 -19.96 -15.45
N ASP A 70 -0.18 -18.82 -15.32
CA ASP A 70 -0.69 -18.00 -16.41
C ASP A 70 -0.47 -16.52 -16.07
N LEU A 71 0.27 -15.82 -16.92
CA LEU A 71 0.60 -14.41 -16.68
C LEU A 71 -0.57 -13.49 -17.02
N MET A 72 -1.34 -13.81 -18.05
CA MET A 72 -2.41 -12.92 -18.50
C MET A 72 -3.57 -12.96 -17.52
N ASP A 73 -3.91 -14.15 -17.05
CA ASP A 73 -4.88 -14.35 -15.96
C ASP A 73 -4.47 -13.53 -14.72
N ALA A 74 -3.20 -13.63 -14.30
CA ALA A 74 -2.69 -12.92 -13.12
C ALA A 74 -2.61 -11.39 -13.24
N LEU A 75 -2.72 -10.83 -14.45
CA LEU A 75 -2.63 -9.38 -14.69
C LEU A 75 -3.97 -8.72 -14.97
N PHE A 76 -4.96 -9.47 -15.48
CA PHE A 76 -6.20 -8.91 -16.02
C PHE A 76 -7.49 -9.47 -15.40
N GLU A 77 -7.43 -10.53 -14.58
CA GLU A 77 -8.56 -11.06 -13.81
C GLU A 77 -8.54 -10.70 -12.31
#